data_AF-A0A920SPH0-F1
#
_entry.id   AF-A0A920SPH0-F1
#
_cell.length_a   1.000
_cell.length_b   1.000
_cell.length_c   1.000
_cell.angle_alpha   90.00
_cell.angle_beta   90.00
_cell.angle_gamma   90.00
#
_symmetry.space_group_name_H-M   'P 1'
#
loop_
_entity.id
_entity.type
_entity.pdbx_description
1 polymer ?
#
loop_
_entity_poly.entity_id
_entity_poly.type
_entity_poly.pdbx_seq_one_letter_code
_entity_poly.pdbx_strand_id
1 'polypeptide(L)'
;MFSARSPAAVADVIARWSDAKRSCVTSEVVDTDEEAVRQGRPFTRPFGFLSVPDFTGRVQSPKSPVVSEVADLDGIAREVVSRLPTGTMCVLGPGTTTRAVGQHLGLAKTLLGVDVICDRTLVAGDASEKEILRISTGRLTKIVVTPIGGQGHVLGRGNQQLSPAVLQQSGLDNLIVIATPAKLAGLPDHALTVDTGSPNLDNALAGYFRVVTGWRREAVCPVEVY
;
A
#
# COMPACT_ATOMS: atom_id res chain seq x y z
N MET A 1 2.36 13.33 -16.34
CA MET A 1 1.98 14.49 -15.50
C MET A 1 2.75 14.37 -14.19
N PHE A 2 3.55 15.37 -13.79
CA PHE A 2 4.32 15.31 -12.55
C PHE A 2 3.38 15.42 -11.35
N SER A 3 3.32 14.38 -10.52
CA SER A 3 2.61 14.43 -9.24
C SER A 3 3.62 14.77 -8.16
N ALA A 4 3.60 16.00 -7.68
CA ALA A 4 4.46 16.48 -6.60
C ALA A 4 3.72 16.41 -5.27
N ARG A 5 4.47 16.10 -4.20
CA ARG A 5 3.94 15.73 -2.88
C ARG A 5 3.23 16.87 -2.12
N SER A 6 3.32 18.12 -2.59
CA SER A 6 2.56 19.30 -2.14
C SER A 6 2.91 20.52 -3.03
N PRO A 7 2.13 21.62 -3.00
CA PRO A 7 2.49 22.86 -3.70
C PRO A 7 3.86 23.43 -3.27
N ALA A 8 4.25 23.24 -2.01
CA ALA A 8 5.56 23.65 -1.49
C ALA A 8 6.70 22.78 -2.06
N ALA A 9 6.47 21.48 -2.24
CA ALA A 9 7.44 20.58 -2.87
C ALA A 9 7.64 20.91 -4.37
N VAL A 10 6.60 21.38 -5.07
CA VAL A 10 6.75 21.90 -6.44
C VAL A 10 7.65 23.13 -6.46
N ALA A 11 7.45 24.07 -5.53
CA ALA A 11 8.25 25.29 -5.45
C ALA A 11 9.73 24.99 -5.14
N ASP A 12 10.01 24.03 -4.26
CA ASP A 12 11.36 23.62 -3.91
C ASP A 12 12.07 22.89 -5.07
N VAL A 13 11.33 22.08 -5.83
CA VAL A 13 11.84 21.45 -7.07
C VAL A 13 12.17 22.50 -8.14
N ILE A 14 11.32 23.52 -8.31
CA ILE A 14 11.56 24.62 -9.26
C ILE A 14 12.77 25.46 -8.82
N ALA A 15 12.89 25.78 -7.54
CA ALA A 15 14.00 26.56 -6.99
C ALA A 15 15.35 25.83 -7.16
N ARG A 16 15.37 24.52 -6.88
CA ARG A 16 16.58 23.67 -7.01
C ARG A 16 17.00 23.42 -8.46
N TRP A 17 16.08 23.53 -9.42
CA TRP A 17 16.38 23.40 -10.85
C TRP A 17 17.27 24.54 -11.38
N SER A 18 17.22 25.72 -10.73
CA SER A 18 17.99 26.90 -11.17
C SER A 18 19.49 26.83 -10.83
N ASP A 19 19.89 25.96 -9.88
CA ASP A 19 21.21 26.03 -9.22
C ASP A 19 22.27 25.01 -9.75
N ALA A 20 22.07 24.51 -10.97
CA ALA A 20 23.10 23.89 -11.82
C ALA A 20 23.87 22.64 -11.29
N LYS A 21 23.25 21.75 -10.50
CA LYS A 21 23.75 20.36 -10.35
C LYS A 21 22.94 19.39 -11.20
N ARG A 22 23.52 19.00 -12.33
CA ARG A 22 22.93 18.12 -13.34
C ARG A 22 23.51 16.70 -13.20
N SER A 23 22.78 15.81 -12.56
CA SER A 23 22.85 14.38 -12.89
C SER A 23 21.47 13.93 -13.37
N CYS A 24 21.43 13.15 -14.44
CA CYS A 24 20.20 12.59 -15.01
C CYS A 24 20.35 11.06 -15.00
N VAL A 25 19.31 10.35 -14.59
CA VAL A 25 19.23 8.89 -14.71
C VAL A 25 18.09 8.56 -15.68
N THR A 26 18.31 7.54 -16.50
CA THR A 26 17.29 7.01 -17.39
C THR A 26 16.26 6.23 -16.57
N SER A 27 15.00 6.68 -16.58
CA SER A 27 13.89 6.00 -15.90
C SER A 27 12.82 5.58 -16.90
N GLU A 28 12.21 4.42 -16.67
CA GLU A 28 11.09 3.90 -17.44
C GLU A 28 9.82 4.64 -17.03
N VAL A 29 9.22 5.38 -17.97
CA VAL A 29 7.96 6.07 -17.75
C VAL A 29 6.84 5.13 -18.18
N VAL A 30 6.05 4.70 -17.21
CA VAL A 30 4.86 3.87 -17.44
C VAL A 30 3.64 4.77 -17.36
N ASP A 31 2.92 4.92 -18.47
CA ASP A 31 1.58 5.50 -18.45
C ASP A 31 0.60 4.44 -17.95
N THR A 32 -0.19 4.77 -16.93
CA THR A 32 -1.13 3.83 -16.32
C THR A 32 -2.52 4.16 -16.82
N ASP A 33 -2.98 3.39 -17.80
CA ASP A 33 -4.37 3.41 -18.23
C ASP A 33 -5.23 2.72 -17.15
N GLU A 34 -5.89 3.53 -16.34
CA GLU A 34 -6.74 3.07 -15.22
C GLU A 34 -7.85 2.10 -15.67
N GLU A 35 -8.31 2.18 -16.93
CA GLU A 35 -9.34 1.29 -17.46
C GLU A 35 -8.76 -0.10 -17.79
N ALA A 36 -7.52 -0.15 -18.30
CA ALA A 36 -6.80 -1.41 -18.53
C ALA A 36 -6.43 -2.10 -17.21
N VAL A 37 -6.09 -1.33 -16.16
CA VAL A 37 -5.84 -1.87 -14.81
C VAL A 37 -7.13 -2.42 -14.19
N ARG A 38 -8.27 -1.77 -14.42
CA ARG A 38 -9.60 -2.22 -13.95
C ARG A 38 -10.02 -3.56 -14.56
N GLN A 39 -9.59 -3.86 -15.79
CA GLN A 39 -9.90 -5.11 -16.49
C GLN A 39 -8.93 -6.28 -16.21
N GLY A 40 -8.02 -6.13 -15.23
CA GLY A 40 -7.15 -7.22 -14.77
C GLY A 40 -6.07 -7.65 -15.78
N ARG A 41 -5.85 -6.87 -16.85
CA ARG A 41 -4.76 -7.06 -17.81
C ARG A 41 -3.78 -5.88 -17.70
N PRO A 42 -2.70 -5.99 -16.90
CA PRO A 42 -1.61 -5.02 -16.97
C PRO A 42 -0.88 -5.22 -18.31
N PHE A 43 -1.35 -4.54 -19.35
CA PHE A 43 -0.61 -4.43 -20.61
C PHE A 43 0.36 -3.26 -20.49
N THR A 44 1.59 -3.54 -20.07
CA THR A 44 2.71 -2.59 -20.14
C THR A 44 3.47 -2.83 -21.44
N ARG A 45 3.35 -1.90 -22.40
CA ARG A 45 4.31 -1.78 -23.51
C ARG A 45 5.26 -0.62 -23.19
N PRO A 46 6.58 -0.84 -23.11
CA PRO A 46 7.54 0.23 -22.85
C PRO A 46 7.53 1.22 -24.02
N PHE A 47 7.18 2.49 -23.77
CA PHE A 47 7.11 3.52 -24.81
C PHE A 47 8.43 4.30 -24.99
N GLY A 48 9.42 4.09 -24.11
CA GLY A 48 10.76 4.65 -24.26
C GLY A 48 11.37 5.13 -22.96
N PHE A 49 12.62 5.56 -23.07
CA PHE A 49 13.46 6.01 -21.97
C PHE A 49 13.47 7.54 -21.92
N LEU A 50 13.13 8.14 -20.77
CA LEU A 50 13.29 9.58 -20.55
C LEU A 50 14.38 9.84 -19.52
N SER A 51 15.21 10.86 -19.78
CA SER A 51 16.17 11.38 -18.82
C SER A 51 15.43 12.15 -17.74
N VAL A 52 15.42 11.64 -16.52
CA VAL A 52 14.87 12.32 -15.35
C VAL A 52 15.99 12.81 -14.44
N PRO A 53 15.81 13.95 -13.73
CA PRO A 53 16.81 14.44 -12.79
C PRO A 53 17.07 13.41 -11.69
N ASP A 54 18.35 13.16 -11.44
CA ASP A 54 18.83 12.24 -10.42
C ASP A 54 18.63 12.85 -9.03
N PHE A 55 17.62 12.34 -8.32
CA PHE A 55 17.39 12.65 -6.91
C PHE A 55 17.66 11.44 -6.02
N THR A 56 18.64 10.60 -6.35
CA THR A 56 18.91 9.38 -5.57
C THR A 56 20.40 9.13 -5.38
N GLY A 57 20.95 9.71 -4.31
CA GLY A 57 22.26 9.31 -3.80
C GLY A 57 22.19 7.91 -3.18
N ARG A 58 22.62 6.91 -3.95
CA ARG A 58 22.99 5.53 -3.54
C ARG A 58 21.87 4.49 -3.51
N VAL A 59 21.34 4.21 -4.70
CA VAL A 59 20.66 2.94 -5.00
C VAL A 59 21.72 1.88 -5.31
N GLN A 60 21.69 0.78 -4.55
CA GLN A 60 21.83 -0.52 -5.18
C GLN A 60 20.70 -1.39 -4.66
N SER A 61 19.55 -1.36 -5.34
CA SER A 61 18.49 -2.35 -5.15
C SER A 61 19.12 -3.72 -5.42
N PRO A 62 19.24 -4.62 -4.42
CA PRO A 62 19.46 -6.01 -4.77
C PRO A 62 18.14 -6.45 -5.40
N LYS A 63 18.18 -6.84 -6.68
CA LYS A 63 17.11 -7.64 -7.28
C LYS A 63 16.92 -8.85 -6.37
N SER A 64 15.89 -8.83 -5.53
CA SER A 64 15.50 -10.03 -4.80
C SER A 64 15.14 -11.06 -5.86
N PRO A 65 15.67 -12.30 -5.80
CA PRO A 65 15.32 -13.31 -6.78
C PRO A 65 13.80 -13.49 -6.78
N VAL A 66 13.18 -13.57 -7.97
CA VAL A 66 11.71 -13.70 -8.16
C VAL A 66 11.12 -14.83 -7.29
N VAL A 67 11.90 -15.89 -7.05
CA VAL A 67 11.54 -17.01 -6.16
C VAL A 67 11.33 -16.56 -4.71
N SER A 68 12.14 -15.63 -4.20
CA SER A 68 11.98 -15.07 -2.85
C SER A 68 10.70 -14.27 -2.72
N GLU A 69 10.36 -13.45 -3.71
CA GLU A 69 9.16 -12.60 -3.62
C GLU A 69 7.87 -13.41 -3.62
N VAL A 70 7.79 -14.48 -4.43
CA VAL A 70 6.64 -15.39 -4.41
C VAL A 70 6.52 -16.09 -3.05
N ALA A 71 7.64 -16.57 -2.48
CA ALA A 71 7.65 -17.20 -1.17
C ALA A 71 7.30 -16.21 -0.03
N ASP A 72 7.74 -14.95 -0.15
CA ASP A 72 7.40 -13.89 0.79
C ASP A 72 5.89 -13.60 0.74
N LEU A 73 5.30 -13.47 -0.45
CA LEU A 73 3.87 -13.25 -0.64
C LEU A 73 3.01 -14.40 -0.10
N ASP A 74 3.40 -15.66 -0.35
CA ASP A 74 2.71 -16.82 0.21
C ASP A 74 2.81 -16.84 1.74
N GLY A 75 3.99 -16.55 2.28
CA GLY A 75 4.19 -16.43 3.72
C GLY A 75 3.34 -15.33 4.36
N ILE A 76 3.26 -14.16 3.71
CA ILE A 76 2.41 -13.04 4.13
C ILE A 76 0.95 -13.46 4.14
N ALA A 77 0.47 -14.08 3.06
CA ALA A 77 -0.92 -14.52 2.96
C ALA A 77 -1.28 -15.52 4.05
N ARG A 78 -0.41 -16.52 4.28
CA ARG A 78 -0.58 -17.51 5.35
C ARG A 78 -0.62 -16.86 6.73
N GLU A 79 0.26 -15.90 6.99
CA GLU A 79 0.31 -15.17 8.25
C GLU A 79 -0.98 -14.37 8.48
N VAL A 80 -1.43 -13.62 7.47
CA VAL A 80 -2.69 -12.86 7.54
C VAL A 80 -3.86 -13.78 7.83
N VAL A 81 -4.01 -14.89 7.10
CA VAL A 81 -5.10 -15.85 7.30
C VAL A 81 -5.06 -16.46 8.71
N SER A 82 -3.88 -16.72 9.27
CA SER A 82 -3.75 -17.22 10.64
C SER A 82 -4.24 -16.23 11.71
N ARG A 83 -4.28 -14.93 11.39
CA ARG A 83 -4.76 -13.85 12.25
C ARG A 83 -6.25 -13.53 12.07
N LEU A 84 -6.97 -14.30 11.25
CA LEU A 84 -8.41 -14.14 11.03
C LEU A 84 -9.16 -15.28 11.75
N PRO A 85 -9.66 -15.06 12.97
CA PRO A 85 -10.60 -15.98 13.60
C PRO A 85 -11.84 -16.20 12.73
N THR A 86 -12.49 -17.35 12.88
CA THR A 86 -13.76 -17.64 12.21
C THR A 86 -14.80 -16.56 12.49
N GLY A 87 -15.53 -16.14 11.45
CA GLY A 87 -16.54 -15.08 11.52
C GLY A 87 -15.99 -13.64 11.53
N THR A 88 -14.66 -13.47 11.41
CA THR A 88 -14.04 -12.14 11.34
C THR A 88 -14.24 -11.53 9.95
N MET A 89 -14.74 -10.29 9.91
CA MET A 89 -14.74 -9.50 8.68
C MET A 89 -13.30 -9.07 8.38
N CYS A 90 -12.84 -9.28 7.16
CA CYS A 90 -11.52 -8.83 6.73
C CYS A 90 -11.68 -7.89 5.54
N VAL A 91 -11.26 -6.64 5.71
CA VAL A 91 -11.23 -5.62 4.69
C VAL A 91 -9.85 -5.66 4.04
N LEU A 92 -9.77 -6.14 2.81
CA LEU A 92 -8.55 -6.18 2.02
C LEU A 92 -8.44 -4.88 1.20
N GLY A 93 -7.51 -4.02 1.60
CA GLY A 93 -7.18 -2.79 0.87
C GLY A 93 -6.60 -3.04 -0.53
N PRO A 94 -6.38 -1.98 -1.32
CA PRO A 94 -5.81 -2.09 -2.66
C PRO A 94 -4.36 -2.62 -2.63
N GLY A 95 -3.92 -3.17 -3.76
CA GLY A 95 -2.53 -3.56 -4.00
C GLY A 95 -2.30 -5.01 -4.38
N THR A 96 -1.11 -5.27 -4.92
CA THR A 96 -0.68 -6.62 -5.34
C THR A 96 -0.46 -7.57 -4.16
N THR A 97 0.04 -7.04 -3.04
CA THR A 97 0.29 -7.83 -1.83
C THR A 97 -1.02 -8.28 -1.17
N THR A 98 -2.03 -7.41 -1.08
CA THR A 98 -3.38 -7.78 -0.59
C THR A 98 -4.10 -8.70 -1.57
N ARG A 99 -3.89 -8.54 -2.89
CA ARG A 99 -4.38 -9.50 -3.89
C ARG A 99 -3.82 -10.91 -3.68
N ALA A 100 -2.55 -11.05 -3.32
CA ALA A 100 -1.96 -12.36 -3.00
C ALA A 100 -2.68 -13.03 -1.80
N VAL A 101 -3.09 -12.26 -0.79
CA VAL A 101 -3.92 -12.76 0.32
C VAL A 101 -5.27 -13.27 -0.19
N GLY A 102 -5.96 -12.49 -1.04
CA GLY A 102 -7.23 -12.90 -1.64
C GLY A 102 -7.10 -14.18 -2.47
N GLN A 103 -6.04 -14.30 -3.27
CA GLN A 103 -5.76 -15.49 -4.08
C GLN A 103 -5.48 -16.72 -3.22
N HIS A 104 -4.74 -16.57 -2.12
CA HIS A 104 -4.49 -17.66 -1.17
C HIS A 104 -5.78 -18.17 -0.50
N LEU A 105 -6.79 -17.31 -0.40
CA LEU A 105 -8.14 -17.66 0.06
C LEU A 105 -9.05 -18.21 -1.05
N GLY A 106 -8.56 -18.32 -2.29
CA GLY A 106 -9.34 -18.76 -3.45
C GLY A 106 -10.28 -17.70 -4.01
N LEU A 107 -10.06 -16.42 -3.67
CA LEU A 107 -10.92 -15.31 -4.07
C LEU A 107 -10.27 -14.45 -5.16
N ALA A 108 -11.08 -14.02 -6.12
CA ALA A 108 -10.69 -13.00 -7.09
C ALA A 108 -10.74 -11.61 -6.42
N LYS A 109 -9.58 -10.96 -6.29
CA LYS A 109 -9.45 -9.61 -5.75
C LYS A 109 -9.05 -8.62 -6.85
N THR A 110 -9.71 -7.46 -6.86
CA THR A 110 -9.32 -6.33 -7.72
C THR A 110 -8.04 -5.66 -7.21
N LEU A 111 -7.24 -5.07 -8.10
CA LEU A 111 -5.99 -4.41 -7.69
C LEU A 111 -6.23 -3.07 -6.99
N LEU A 112 -7.24 -2.32 -7.45
CA LEU A 112 -7.49 -0.95 -6.99
C LEU A 112 -8.62 -0.86 -5.97
N GLY A 113 -9.50 -1.87 -5.90
CA GLY A 113 -10.66 -1.85 -5.01
C GLY A 113 -10.36 -2.38 -3.61
N VAL A 114 -11.25 -2.01 -2.69
CA VAL A 114 -11.29 -2.54 -1.33
C VAL A 114 -12.33 -3.65 -1.25
N ASP A 115 -11.92 -4.86 -0.90
CA ASP A 115 -12.84 -6.00 -0.84
C ASP A 115 -13.08 -6.39 0.62
N VAL A 116 -14.30 -6.78 0.96
CA VAL A 116 -14.67 -7.30 2.28
C VAL A 116 -14.94 -8.79 2.17
N ILE A 117 -14.27 -9.57 3.01
CA ILE A 117 -14.36 -11.02 3.04
C ILE A 117 -14.70 -11.53 4.45
N CYS A 118 -15.31 -12.70 4.54
CA CYS A 118 -15.56 -13.42 5.79
C CYS A 118 -15.49 -14.92 5.52
N ASP A 119 -14.73 -15.67 6.34
CA ASP A 119 -14.62 -17.13 6.23
C ASP A 119 -14.37 -17.63 4.79
N ARG A 120 -13.43 -16.99 4.09
CA ARG A 120 -13.06 -17.26 2.68
C ARG A 120 -14.14 -16.97 1.64
N THR A 121 -15.18 -16.25 2.01
CA THR A 121 -16.25 -15.83 1.11
C THR A 121 -16.16 -14.33 0.88
N LEU A 122 -16.31 -13.89 -0.37
CA LEU A 122 -16.44 -12.48 -0.70
C LEU A 122 -17.81 -11.97 -0.24
N VAL A 123 -17.81 -11.00 0.67
CA VAL A 123 -19.03 -10.34 1.18
C VAL A 123 -19.38 -9.14 0.32
N ALA A 124 -18.37 -8.35 -0.06
CA ALA A 124 -18.50 -7.23 -0.99
C ALA A 124 -17.18 -7.04 -1.75
N GLY A 125 -17.26 -6.88 -3.08
CA GLY A 125 -16.12 -6.52 -3.92
C GLY A 125 -16.14 -5.03 -4.25
N ASP A 126 -14.97 -4.39 -4.24
CA ASP A 126 -14.82 -2.95 -4.44
C ASP A 126 -15.80 -2.09 -3.62
N ALA A 127 -15.89 -2.39 -2.33
CA ALA A 127 -16.83 -1.82 -1.39
C ALA A 127 -16.53 -0.35 -1.11
N SER A 128 -17.58 0.48 -1.13
CA SER A 128 -17.53 1.87 -0.68
C SER A 128 -17.37 1.98 0.84
N GLU A 129 -16.97 3.16 1.33
CA GLU A 129 -16.89 3.47 2.77
C GLU A 129 -18.20 3.09 3.51
N LYS A 130 -19.36 3.50 2.96
CA LYS A 130 -20.67 3.25 3.57
C LYS A 130 -20.99 1.76 3.67
N GLU A 131 -20.59 0.97 2.68
CA GLU A 131 -20.78 -0.48 2.69
C GLU A 131 -19.87 -1.14 3.73
N ILE A 132 -18.60 -0.73 3.79
CA ILE A 132 -17.64 -1.24 4.78
C ILE A 132 -18.14 -0.96 6.20
N LEU A 133 -18.57 0.27 6.49
CA LEU A 133 -19.15 0.64 7.78
C LEU A 133 -20.36 -0.24 8.13
N ARG A 134 -21.31 -0.36 7.19
CA ARG A 134 -22.54 -1.15 7.39
C ARG A 134 -22.26 -2.62 7.64
N ILE A 135 -21.37 -3.24 6.87
CA ILE A 135 -21.02 -4.67 6.99
C ILE A 135 -20.26 -4.93 8.29
N SER A 136 -19.43 -3.97 8.71
CA SER A 136 -18.58 -4.08 9.90
C SER A 136 -19.31 -3.76 11.21
N THR A 137 -20.56 -3.28 11.18
CA THR A 137 -21.27 -2.86 12.39
C THR A 137 -21.46 -4.03 13.36
N GLY A 138 -20.94 -3.89 14.58
CA GLY A 138 -21.07 -4.89 15.64
C GLY A 138 -20.31 -6.20 15.40
N ARG A 139 -19.36 -6.21 14.46
CA ARG A 139 -18.57 -7.38 14.10
C ARG A 139 -17.09 -7.09 14.31
N LEU A 140 -16.31 -8.12 14.64
CA LEU A 140 -14.86 -8.01 14.63
C LEU A 140 -14.41 -7.82 13.18
N THR A 141 -13.81 -6.67 12.90
CA THR A 141 -13.30 -6.33 11.57
C THR A 141 -11.80 -6.09 11.63
N LYS A 142 -11.05 -6.77 10.77
CA LYS A 142 -9.62 -6.56 10.54
C LYS A 142 -9.41 -5.88 9.21
N ILE A 143 -8.51 -4.90 9.16
CA ILE A 143 -8.19 -4.15 7.95
C ILE A 143 -6.78 -4.52 7.54
N VAL A 144 -6.62 -5.06 6.34
CA VAL A 144 -5.31 -5.47 5.80
C VAL A 144 -4.92 -4.52 4.68
N VAL A 145 -3.81 -3.82 4.86
CA VAL A 145 -3.31 -2.80 3.92
C VAL A 145 -1.84 -3.03 3.60
N THR A 146 -1.42 -2.55 2.43
CA THR A 146 0.00 -2.55 2.02
C THR A 146 0.42 -1.12 1.73
N PRO A 147 1.68 -0.73 2.01
CA PRO A 147 2.22 0.54 1.54
C PRO A 147 2.22 0.59 0.00
N ILE A 148 2.04 1.79 -0.53
CA ILE A 148 2.26 2.11 -1.94
C ILE A 148 3.77 2.11 -2.20
N GLY A 149 4.22 1.30 -3.17
CA GLY A 149 5.63 1.15 -3.50
C GLY A 149 6.30 2.48 -3.88
N GLY A 150 7.51 2.71 -3.38
CA GLY A 150 8.30 3.93 -3.64
C GLY A 150 7.84 5.19 -2.91
N GLN A 151 6.68 5.18 -2.25
CA GLN A 151 6.15 6.33 -1.50
C GLN A 151 5.98 6.05 0.00
N GLY A 152 5.70 4.81 0.39
CA GLY A 152 5.54 4.43 1.80
C GLY A 152 4.16 4.72 2.39
N HIS A 153 3.25 5.34 1.64
CA HIS A 153 1.89 5.64 2.10
C HIS A 153 1.10 4.35 2.36
N VAL A 154 0.63 4.17 3.60
CA VAL A 154 -0.21 3.02 4.00
C VAL A 154 -1.67 3.43 4.08
N LEU A 155 -1.94 4.62 4.60
CA LEU A 155 -3.25 5.25 4.68
C LEU A 155 -3.11 6.66 4.13
N GLY A 156 -3.89 7.01 3.12
CA GLY A 156 -3.76 8.27 2.39
C GLY A 156 -5.09 8.76 1.84
N ARG A 157 -5.15 10.04 1.47
CA ARG A 157 -6.36 10.70 0.94
C ARG A 157 -6.96 10.07 -0.31
N GLY A 158 -6.18 9.30 -1.06
CA GLY A 158 -6.62 8.60 -2.28
C GLY A 158 -7.43 7.33 -2.02
N ASN A 159 -7.39 6.78 -0.80
CA ASN A 159 -8.10 5.55 -0.44
C ASN A 159 -9.26 5.85 0.52
N GLN A 160 -10.20 6.70 0.08
CA GLN A 160 -11.31 7.19 0.92
C GLN A 160 -12.24 6.08 1.43
N GLN A 161 -12.20 4.89 0.82
CA GLN A 161 -12.90 3.70 1.31
C GLN A 161 -12.44 3.29 2.73
N LEU A 162 -11.17 3.53 3.08
CA LEU A 162 -10.60 3.30 4.41
C LEU A 162 -10.53 4.61 5.21
N SER A 163 -11.69 5.24 5.37
CA SER A 163 -11.83 6.53 6.05
C SER A 163 -11.49 6.45 7.55
N PRO A 164 -11.31 7.61 8.22
CA PRO A 164 -11.19 7.66 9.67
C PRO A 164 -12.32 6.93 10.42
N ALA A 165 -13.56 7.00 9.91
CA ALA A 165 -14.69 6.32 10.52
C ALA A 165 -14.55 4.79 10.46
N VAL A 166 -14.10 4.26 9.31
CA VAL A 166 -13.86 2.82 9.12
C VAL A 166 -12.75 2.32 10.04
N LEU A 167 -11.64 3.08 10.13
CA LEU A 167 -10.50 2.76 10.98
C LEU A 167 -10.89 2.79 12.46
N GLN A 168 -11.64 3.80 12.90
CA GLN A 168 -12.11 3.91 14.27
C GLN A 168 -13.11 2.81 14.64
N GLN A 169 -14.07 2.50 13.76
CA GLN A 169 -15.05 1.43 14.01
C GLN A 169 -14.37 0.05 14.13
N SER A 170 -13.34 -0.19 13.32
CA SER A 170 -12.58 -1.45 13.37
C SER A 170 -11.62 -1.49 14.57
N GLY A 171 -11.15 -0.33 15.03
CA GLY A 171 -10.11 -0.20 16.04
C GLY A 171 -8.70 -0.34 15.45
N LEU A 172 -7.76 0.48 15.91
CA LEU A 172 -6.40 0.53 15.36
C LEU A 172 -5.60 -0.77 15.56
N ASP A 173 -5.87 -1.50 16.64
CA ASP A 173 -5.26 -2.82 16.91
C ASP A 173 -5.64 -3.88 15.87
N ASN A 174 -6.68 -3.61 15.07
CA ASN A 174 -7.13 -4.49 13.99
C ASN A 174 -6.60 -4.08 12.61
N LEU A 175 -5.76 -3.04 12.54
CA LEU A 175 -5.02 -2.68 11.34
C LEU A 175 -3.79 -3.60 11.19
N ILE A 176 -3.74 -4.33 10.09
CA ILE A 176 -2.65 -5.24 9.73
C ILE A 176 -1.96 -4.66 8.49
N VAL A 177 -0.72 -4.22 8.67
CA VAL A 177 0.10 -3.75 7.55
C VAL A 177 0.94 -4.91 7.02
N ILE A 178 0.91 -5.12 5.72
CA ILE A 178 1.63 -6.19 5.02
C ILE A 178 2.52 -5.60 3.92
N ALA A 179 3.74 -6.09 3.79
CA ALA A 179 4.65 -5.68 2.72
C ALA A 179 5.73 -6.74 2.50
N THR A 180 6.20 -6.90 1.26
CA THR A 180 7.39 -7.72 1.01
C THR A 180 8.63 -7.02 1.57
N PRO A 181 9.67 -7.77 1.99
CA PRO A 181 10.94 -7.18 2.42
C PRO A 181 11.53 -6.21 1.39
N ALA A 182 11.40 -6.55 0.10
CA ALA A 182 11.84 -5.71 -1.01
C ALA A 182 11.07 -4.36 -1.06
N LYS A 183 9.75 -4.38 -0.82
CA LYS A 183 8.94 -3.15 -0.79
C LYS A 183 9.33 -2.24 0.37
N LEU A 184 9.61 -2.82 1.55
CA LEU A 184 10.08 -2.05 2.72
C LEU A 184 11.48 -1.46 2.52
N ALA A 185 12.40 -2.22 1.92
CA ALA A 185 13.75 -1.74 1.63
C ALA A 185 13.75 -0.57 0.63
N GLY A 186 12.75 -0.49 -0.25
CA GLY A 186 12.60 0.58 -1.24
C GLY A 186 11.80 1.80 -0.76
N LEU A 187 11.42 1.87 0.52
CA LEU A 187 10.69 3.03 1.05
C LEU A 187 11.62 4.23 1.28
N PRO A 188 11.16 5.46 0.99
CA PRO A 188 11.86 6.67 1.41
C PRO A 188 12.08 6.65 2.93
N ASP A 189 13.30 7.00 3.36
CA ASP A 189 13.70 7.07 4.77
C ASP A 189 13.43 5.80 5.60
N HIS A 190 13.19 4.67 4.91
CA HIS A 190 12.75 3.41 5.51
C HIS A 190 11.51 3.53 6.40
N ALA A 191 10.65 4.51 6.13
CA ALA A 191 9.47 4.85 6.91
C ALA A 191 8.16 4.60 6.16
N LEU A 192 7.10 4.31 6.92
CA LEU A 192 5.73 4.33 6.45
C LEU A 192 5.17 5.73 6.65
N THR A 193 4.24 6.14 5.79
CA THR A 193 3.57 7.43 5.90
C THR A 193 2.05 7.26 6.02
N VAL A 194 1.44 8.13 6.82
CA VAL A 194 -0.01 8.20 7.02
C VAL A 194 -0.51 9.63 6.86
N ASP A 195 -1.59 9.79 6.10
CA ASP A 195 -2.40 11.01 5.95
C ASP A 195 -3.87 10.60 5.79
N THR A 196 -4.55 10.40 6.92
CA THR A 196 -5.97 10.03 6.95
C THR A 196 -6.89 11.23 6.77
N GLY A 197 -6.34 12.45 6.73
CA GLY A 197 -7.10 13.70 6.76
C GLY A 197 -7.72 14.03 8.13
N SER A 198 -7.36 13.28 9.18
CA SER A 198 -7.82 13.48 10.55
C SER A 198 -6.63 13.58 11.49
N PRO A 199 -6.24 14.79 11.93
CA PRO A 199 -5.04 14.98 12.74
C PRO A 199 -5.00 14.13 14.02
N ASN A 200 -6.16 13.91 14.64
CA ASN A 200 -6.24 13.06 15.83
C ASN A 200 -5.92 11.59 15.52
N LEU A 201 -6.36 11.11 14.36
CA LEU A 201 -6.10 9.74 13.93
C LEU A 201 -4.67 9.58 13.45
N ASP A 202 -4.16 10.56 12.71
CA ASP A 202 -2.78 10.56 12.24
C ASP A 202 -1.80 10.54 13.42
N ASN A 203 -2.05 11.35 14.46
CA ASN A 203 -1.27 11.33 15.70
C ASN A 203 -1.38 9.99 16.44
N ALA A 204 -2.54 9.32 16.40
CA ALA A 204 -2.71 8.00 17.01
C ALA A 204 -2.01 6.87 16.24
N LEU A 205 -1.76 7.06 14.94
CA LEU A 205 -1.04 6.14 14.07
C LEU A 205 0.47 6.40 14.04
N ALA A 206 0.92 7.56 14.52
CA ALA A 206 2.33 7.92 14.62
C ALA A 206 3.11 6.96 15.53
N GLY A 207 4.41 6.80 15.25
CA GLY A 207 5.29 5.94 16.04
C GLY A 207 5.82 4.79 15.21
N TYR A 208 5.34 3.56 15.47
CA TYR A 208 5.85 2.37 14.80
C TYR A 208 4.74 1.37 14.50
N PHE A 209 4.78 0.77 13.31
CA PHE A 209 3.95 -0.38 12.96
C PHE A 209 4.76 -1.66 12.89
N ARG A 210 4.11 -2.76 13.30
CA ARG A 210 4.55 -4.11 12.96
C ARG A 210 3.99 -4.45 11.58
N VAL A 211 4.89 -4.63 10.63
CA VAL A 211 4.57 -5.00 9.25
C VAL A 211 4.81 -6.48 9.06
N VAL A 212 3.80 -7.21 8.61
CA VAL A 212 3.94 -8.62 8.23
C VAL A 212 4.72 -8.73 6.93
N THR A 213 5.85 -9.44 6.98
CA THR A 213 6.79 -9.61 5.84
C THR A 213 6.92 -11.05 5.37
N GLY A 214 6.29 -11.99 6.07
CA GLY A 214 6.25 -13.41 5.71
C GLY A 214 5.62 -14.25 6.82
N TRP A 215 5.67 -15.57 6.66
CA TRP A 215 5.16 -16.50 7.67
C TRP A 215 5.94 -16.34 8.98
N ARG A 216 5.25 -15.97 10.07
CA ARG A 216 5.83 -15.69 11.39
C ARG A 216 6.99 -14.69 11.34
N ARG A 217 7.00 -13.79 10.34
CA ARG A 217 8.00 -12.74 10.18
C ARG A 217 7.34 -11.38 10.12
N GLU A 218 7.89 -10.46 10.88
CA GLU A 218 7.49 -9.07 10.89
C GLU A 218 8.70 -8.16 10.94
N ALA A 219 8.56 -6.96 10.42
CA ALA A 219 9.48 -5.85 10.60
C ALA A 219 8.80 -4.74 11.40
N VAL A 220 9.57 -4.02 12.21
CA VAL A 220 9.09 -2.80 12.87
C VAL A 220 9.50 -1.63 11.99
N CYS A 221 8.53 -0.85 11.52
CA CYS A 221 8.76 0.31 10.65
C CYS A 221 8.28 1.58 11.35
N PRO A 222 9.07 2.67 11.35
CA PRO A 222 8.60 3.95 11.82
C PRO A 222 7.44 4.46 10.96
N VAL A 223 6.54 5.20 11.56
CA VAL A 223 5.38 5.82 10.92
C VAL A 223 5.46 7.32 11.08
N GLU A 224 5.53 8.02 9.96
CA GLU A 224 5.54 9.47 9.87
C GLU A 224 4.15 10.00 9.47
N VAL A 225 3.73 11.06 10.14
CA VAL A 225 2.51 11.80 9.81
C VAL A 225 2.88 12.87 8.78
N TYR A 226 2.11 12.93 7.69
CA TYR A 226 2.35 13.87 6.59
C TYR A 226 1.48 15.14 6.70
#